data_AF-A0A8T0GI48-F1
#
_entry.id   AF-A0A8T0GI48-F1
#
_cell.length_a   1.000
_cell.length_b   1.000
_cell.length_c   1.000
_cell.angle_alpha   90.00
_cell.angle_beta   90.00
_cell.angle_gamma   90.00
#
_symmetry.space_group_name_H-M   'P 1'
#
loop_
_entity.id
_entity.type
_entity.pdbx_description
1 polymer ?
#
loop_
_entity_poly.entity_id
_entity_poly.type
_entity_poly.pdbx_seq_one_letter_code
_entity_poly.pdbx_strand_id
1 'polypeptide(L)'
;MRNLMYLDHHFCFPSLIKQAREAYQDAMTEQREKDRLDTIAWTTRRAKRVEGKMFVLCHLTNINEFFDYMFERDPENDKLLTVPGLVDAGVDAYRQKFRNAADDLIAKIVAIHNKRCEERRLYELAVKGVLARRDGEGRALLYDLHKKKKKVFQECRADRTTAEPKLMELLKDTDVLLEKLMETEVETYGEINKLWNEFEDTFYETLDHAKNFFADFYGNMRAYEGEWSETLGAASAAIADKYDIGDLEGDLNDVAIALLSDKEVMSNCISASKDGHGLTMDLEEDVKVKAIEALRKSTYEDGIAFMIKRNREKISEIWFIVKKYKDEINSMMQQVLHGDVSSVRA
;
A
#
# COMPACT_ATOMS: atom_id res chain seq x y z
N MET A 1 -27.26 23.94 8.15
CA MET A 1 -28.30 24.34 9.12
C MET A 1 -28.10 25.80 9.50
N ARG A 2 -28.54 26.75 8.67
CA ARG A 2 -28.16 28.18 8.81
C ARG A 2 -29.26 29.12 9.30
N ASN A 3 -30.41 28.63 9.78
CA ASN A 3 -31.47 29.46 10.40
C ASN A 3 -32.39 28.61 11.28
N LEU A 4 -31.87 28.12 12.42
CA LEU A 4 -32.73 27.69 13.53
C LEU A 4 -32.71 28.82 14.57
N MET A 5 -33.59 29.81 14.37
CA MET A 5 -33.91 30.76 15.42
C MET A 5 -34.94 30.10 16.33
N TYR A 6 -34.55 29.78 17.56
CA TYR A 6 -35.47 29.28 18.58
C TYR A 6 -36.54 30.35 18.84
N LEU A 7 -37.81 29.93 18.88
CA LEU A 7 -39.01 30.78 19.02
C LEU A 7 -38.94 31.73 20.23
N ASP A 8 -38.15 31.38 21.26
CA ASP A 8 -37.96 32.15 22.49
C ASP A 8 -37.11 33.43 22.35
N HIS A 9 -36.29 33.56 21.30
CA HIS A 9 -35.35 34.70 21.20
C HIS A 9 -36.06 36.05 20.92
N HIS A 10 -37.32 36.04 20.49
CA HIS A 10 -38.12 37.25 20.25
C HIS A 10 -38.74 37.86 21.52
N PHE A 11 -38.86 37.10 22.62
CA PHE A 11 -39.46 37.57 23.87
C PHE A 11 -38.43 37.99 24.93
N CYS A 12 -37.13 37.86 24.63
CA CYS A 12 -36.06 38.30 25.52
C CYS A 12 -35.78 39.80 25.35
N PHE A 13 -35.90 40.56 26.44
CA PHE A 13 -35.50 41.96 26.45
C PHE A 13 -33.99 42.10 26.14
N PRO A 14 -33.58 43.09 25.33
CA PRO A 14 -32.17 43.30 24.98
C PRO A 14 -31.24 43.45 26.20
N SER A 15 -31.76 44.00 27.30
CA SER A 15 -31.06 44.11 28.58
C SER A 15 -30.76 42.74 29.20
N LEU A 16 -31.72 41.82 29.18
CA LEU A 16 -31.57 40.45 29.70
C LEU A 16 -30.55 39.65 28.87
N ILE A 17 -30.55 39.85 27.55
CA ILE A 17 -29.59 39.21 26.63
C ILE A 17 -28.16 39.70 26.94
N LYS A 18 -28.00 41.00 27.20
CA LYS A 18 -26.70 41.57 27.56
C LYS A 18 -26.21 41.05 28.92
N GLN A 19 -27.10 41.01 29.90
CA GLN A 19 -26.79 40.52 31.25
C GLN A 19 -26.46 39.01 31.26
N ALA A 20 -27.18 38.20 30.49
CA ALA A 20 -26.87 36.78 30.30
C ALA A 20 -25.54 36.58 29.55
N ARG A 21 -25.25 37.40 28.53
CA ARG A 21 -23.95 37.35 27.85
C ARG A 21 -22.79 37.68 28.78
N GLU A 22 -22.93 38.68 29.63
CA GLU A 22 -21.91 39.05 30.62
C GLU A 22 -21.77 37.95 31.70
N ALA A 23 -22.89 37.42 32.23
CA ALA A 23 -22.89 36.39 33.26
C ALA A 23 -22.31 35.04 32.79
N TYR A 24 -22.49 34.68 31.52
CA TYR A 24 -21.99 33.44 30.94
C TYR A 24 -20.77 33.62 30.04
N GLN A 25 -20.15 34.81 30.02
CA GLN A 25 -19.01 35.11 29.14
C GLN A 25 -17.84 34.17 29.39
N ASP A 26 -17.52 33.93 30.66
CA ASP A 26 -16.41 33.06 31.06
C ASP A 26 -16.72 31.60 30.71
N ALA A 27 -17.93 31.12 31.01
CA ALA A 27 -18.38 29.77 30.64
C ALA A 27 -18.39 29.54 29.12
N MET A 28 -18.79 30.54 28.33
CA MET A 28 -18.76 30.48 26.87
C MET A 28 -17.31 30.49 26.32
N THR A 29 -16.38 31.14 27.02
CA THR A 29 -14.97 31.19 26.65
C THR A 29 -14.28 29.86 26.99
N GLU A 30 -14.56 29.31 28.17
CA GLU A 30 -14.09 27.98 28.59
C GLU A 30 -14.59 26.89 27.65
N GLN A 31 -15.88 26.91 27.29
CA GLN A 31 -16.43 25.94 26.35
C GLN A 31 -15.79 26.04 24.97
N ARG A 32 -15.51 27.26 24.47
CA ARG A 32 -14.81 27.46 23.19
C ARG A 32 -13.38 26.93 23.22
N GLU A 33 -12.66 27.14 24.31
CA GLU A 33 -11.29 26.64 24.45
C GLU A 33 -11.28 25.11 24.58
N LYS A 34 -12.25 24.54 25.30
CA LYS A 34 -12.46 23.08 25.36
C LYS A 34 -12.77 22.50 23.98
N ASP A 35 -13.72 23.09 23.24
CA ASP A 35 -14.05 22.65 21.87
C ASP A 35 -12.84 22.77 20.93
N ARG A 36 -12.01 23.80 21.12
CA ARG A 36 -10.76 23.99 20.37
C ARG A 36 -9.74 22.90 20.70
N LEU A 37 -9.51 22.61 21.99
CA LEU A 37 -8.61 21.55 22.44
C LEU A 37 -9.11 20.18 21.97
N ASP A 38 -10.42 19.92 22.02
CA ASP A 38 -11.03 18.69 21.52
C ASP A 38 -10.89 18.57 20.01
N THR A 39 -11.05 19.67 19.27
CA THR A 39 -10.82 19.70 17.82
C THR A 39 -9.36 19.39 17.49
N ILE A 40 -8.41 20.01 18.21
CA ILE A 40 -6.97 19.74 18.04
C ILE A 40 -6.66 18.28 18.38
N ALA A 41 -7.13 17.78 19.53
CA ALA A 41 -6.92 16.40 19.92
C ALA A 41 -7.52 15.41 18.90
N TRP A 42 -8.70 15.73 18.35
CA TRP A 42 -9.33 14.91 17.32
C TRP A 42 -8.56 14.94 16.00
N THR A 43 -8.12 16.11 15.52
CA THR A 43 -7.33 16.22 14.28
C THR A 43 -5.98 15.53 14.43
N THR A 44 -5.29 15.71 15.56
CA THR A 44 -4.02 15.03 15.85
C THR A 44 -4.20 13.51 15.92
N ARG A 45 -5.23 13.01 16.60
CA ARG A 45 -5.53 11.55 16.64
C ARG A 45 -5.85 10.99 15.26
N ARG A 46 -6.52 11.77 14.42
CA ARG A 46 -6.84 11.38 13.04
C ARG A 46 -5.57 11.36 12.19
N ALA A 47 -4.73 12.37 12.28
CA ALA A 47 -3.46 12.46 11.58
C ALA A 47 -2.55 11.26 11.94
N LYS A 48 -2.34 11.00 13.24
CA LYS A 48 -1.56 9.84 13.71
C LYS A 48 -2.08 8.50 13.20
N ARG A 49 -3.40 8.34 13.07
CA ARG A 49 -4.00 7.13 12.50
C ARG A 49 -3.77 6.97 11.00
N VAL A 50 -3.81 8.06 10.25
CA VAL A 50 -3.52 8.04 8.80
C VAL A 50 -2.03 7.75 8.59
N GLU A 51 -1.18 8.41 9.35
CA GLU A 51 0.27 8.22 9.34
C GLU A 51 0.64 6.78 9.72
N GLY A 52 0.10 6.24 10.81
CA GLY A 52 0.35 4.85 11.20
C GLY A 52 -0.07 3.83 10.14
N LYS A 53 -1.20 4.06 9.44
CA LYS A 53 -1.59 3.21 8.30
C LYS A 53 -0.61 3.33 7.15
N MET A 54 -0.18 4.55 6.83
CA MET A 54 0.82 4.79 5.79
C MET A 54 2.13 4.07 6.13
N PHE A 55 2.56 4.11 7.39
CA PHE A 55 3.79 3.47 7.82
C PHE A 55 3.72 1.96 7.69
N VAL A 56 2.58 1.35 8.05
CA VAL A 56 2.37 -0.10 7.82
C VAL A 56 2.44 -0.44 6.33
N LEU A 57 1.81 0.35 5.47
CA LEU A 57 1.83 0.14 4.01
C LEU A 57 3.21 0.38 3.38
N CYS A 58 4.03 1.20 4.02
CA CYS A 58 5.40 1.51 3.62
C CYS A 58 6.45 0.64 4.30
N HIS A 59 6.05 -0.31 5.16
CA HIS A 59 6.94 -1.12 5.99
C HIS A 59 7.83 -0.30 6.95
N LEU A 60 7.39 0.91 7.33
CA LEU A 60 8.08 1.82 8.26
C LEU A 60 7.69 1.60 9.73
N THR A 61 7.02 0.50 10.05
CA THR A 61 6.61 0.19 11.44
C THR A 61 7.83 0.17 12.36
N ASN A 62 7.70 0.78 13.54
CA ASN A 62 8.72 0.85 14.60
C ASN A 62 9.98 1.66 14.28
N ILE A 63 10.08 2.37 13.15
CA ILE A 63 11.32 3.11 12.83
C ILE A 63 11.58 4.27 13.81
N ASN A 64 10.52 4.94 14.28
CA ASN A 64 10.66 6.03 15.24
C ASN A 64 11.02 5.53 16.64
N GLU A 65 10.50 4.37 17.02
CA GLU A 65 10.73 3.73 18.31
C GLU A 65 11.96 2.81 18.30
N PHE A 66 12.61 2.62 17.14
CA PHE A 66 13.67 1.62 16.97
C PHE A 66 14.86 1.88 17.88
N PHE A 67 15.23 3.15 18.09
CA PHE A 67 16.30 3.51 19.01
C PHE A 67 16.01 2.98 20.42
N ASP A 68 14.83 3.28 20.96
CA ASP A 68 14.46 2.84 22.31
C ASP A 68 14.35 1.30 22.37
N TYR A 69 13.79 0.69 21.33
CA TYR A 69 13.69 -0.77 21.19
C TYR A 69 15.04 -1.48 21.21
N MET A 70 16.06 -0.87 20.59
CA MET A 70 17.42 -1.41 20.54
C MET A 70 18.04 -1.46 21.94
N PHE A 71 17.91 -0.38 22.70
CA PHE A 71 18.41 -0.28 24.08
C PHE A 71 17.62 -1.16 25.07
N GLU A 72 16.31 -1.36 24.84
CA GLU A 72 15.49 -2.27 25.65
C GLU A 72 15.87 -3.75 25.45
N ARG A 73 16.42 -4.11 24.28
CA ARG A 73 16.83 -5.48 23.96
C ARG A 73 18.28 -5.80 24.28
N ASP A 74 19.08 -4.81 24.63
CA ASP A 74 20.47 -5.00 24.98
C ASP A 74 20.60 -5.61 26.39
N PRO A 75 21.12 -6.86 26.53
CA PRO A 75 21.30 -7.50 27.83
C PRO A 75 22.39 -6.86 28.69
N GLU A 76 23.28 -6.05 28.09
CA GLU A 76 24.39 -5.39 28.79
C GLU A 76 24.06 -3.95 29.18
N ASN A 77 23.03 -3.32 28.59
CA ASN A 77 22.64 -1.94 28.86
C ASN A 77 22.34 -1.69 30.34
N ASP A 78 21.60 -2.61 31.00
CA ASP A 78 21.29 -2.51 32.43
C ASP A 78 22.56 -2.47 33.29
N LYS A 79 23.62 -3.20 32.89
CA LYS A 79 24.91 -3.20 33.60
C LYS A 79 25.66 -1.91 33.35
N LEU A 80 25.66 -1.41 32.11
CA LEU A 80 26.33 -0.15 31.74
C LEU A 80 25.69 1.06 32.44
N LEU A 81 24.36 1.06 32.61
CA LEU A 81 23.61 2.08 33.35
C LEU A 81 23.96 2.13 34.84
N THR A 82 24.52 1.05 35.41
CA THR A 82 24.97 1.07 36.82
C THR A 82 26.17 1.97 37.05
N VAL A 83 26.93 2.30 36.00
CA VAL A 83 28.10 3.17 36.08
C VAL A 83 27.64 4.63 35.89
N PRO A 84 27.72 5.49 36.93
CA PRO A 84 27.20 6.84 36.85
C PRO A 84 27.85 7.67 35.73
N GLY A 85 27.03 8.28 34.88
CA GLY A 85 27.47 9.17 33.81
C GLY A 85 28.15 8.50 32.61
N LEU A 86 28.27 7.17 32.60
CA LEU A 86 28.87 6.44 31.48
C LEU A 86 27.97 6.48 30.25
N VAL A 87 26.70 6.06 30.39
CA VAL A 87 25.74 6.00 29.27
C VAL A 87 25.29 7.41 28.84
N ASP A 88 25.30 8.38 29.76
CA ASP A 88 24.97 9.78 29.44
C ASP A 88 25.99 10.42 28.49
N ALA A 89 27.18 9.83 28.33
CA ALA A 89 28.22 10.29 27.43
C ALA A 89 27.80 10.15 25.96
N GLY A 90 27.32 11.25 25.38
CA GLY A 90 27.06 11.35 23.94
C GLY A 90 25.80 10.63 23.43
N VAL A 91 25.01 10.00 24.31
CA VAL A 91 23.77 9.31 23.93
C VAL A 91 22.73 10.25 23.31
N ASP A 92 22.64 11.50 23.75
CA ASP A 92 21.73 12.49 23.17
C ASP A 92 22.11 12.85 21.73
N ALA A 93 23.42 13.01 21.48
CA ALA A 93 23.93 13.27 20.14
C ALA A 93 23.70 12.06 19.22
N TYR A 94 23.90 10.85 19.75
CA TYR A 94 23.63 9.61 19.04
C TYR A 94 22.13 9.47 18.70
N ARG A 95 21.24 9.65 19.69
CA ARG A 95 19.78 9.63 19.51
C ARG A 95 19.33 10.68 18.49
N GLN A 96 19.93 11.87 18.49
CA GLN A 96 19.59 12.90 17.50
C GLN A 96 20.01 12.52 16.07
N LYS A 97 21.19 11.91 15.89
CA LYS A 97 21.62 11.37 14.59
C LYS A 97 20.65 10.29 14.09
N PHE A 98 20.25 9.39 15.00
CA PHE A 98 19.27 8.34 14.71
C PHE A 98 17.94 8.94 14.22
N ARG A 99 17.39 9.91 14.96
CA ARG A 99 16.13 10.59 14.61
C ARG A 99 16.21 11.28 13.25
N ASN A 100 17.29 12.02 12.98
CA ASN A 100 17.46 12.71 11.70
C ASN A 100 17.50 11.73 10.53
N ALA A 101 18.17 10.58 10.68
CA ALA A 101 18.21 9.54 9.65
C ALA A 101 16.86 8.83 9.48
N ALA A 102 16.13 8.60 10.58
CA ALA A 102 14.79 8.03 10.56
C ALA A 102 13.81 8.95 9.81
N ASP A 103 13.83 10.26 10.10
CA ASP A 103 12.99 11.25 9.43
C ASP A 103 13.28 11.31 7.91
N ASP A 104 14.56 11.29 7.52
CA ASP A 104 14.97 11.26 6.11
C ASP A 104 14.52 9.96 5.41
N LEU A 105 14.69 8.80 6.05
CA LEU A 105 14.22 7.52 5.53
C LEU A 105 12.69 7.53 5.33
N ILE A 106 11.94 8.00 6.32
CA ILE A 106 10.48 8.09 6.25
C ILE A 106 10.07 8.94 5.05
N ALA A 107 10.67 10.12 4.88
CA ALA A 107 10.37 11.01 3.76
C ALA A 107 10.64 10.33 2.40
N LYS A 108 11.79 9.67 2.25
CA LYS A 108 12.19 8.96 1.03
C LYS A 108 11.26 7.79 0.70
N ILE A 109 10.97 6.94 1.68
CA ILE A 109 10.12 5.75 1.49
C ILE A 109 8.67 6.15 1.20
N VAL A 110 8.12 7.16 1.88
CA VAL A 110 6.77 7.67 1.60
C VAL A 110 6.69 8.25 0.19
N ALA A 111 7.72 8.98 -0.26
CA ALA A 111 7.77 9.50 -1.63
C ALA A 111 7.77 8.36 -2.67
N ILE A 112 8.56 7.32 -2.45
CA ILE A 112 8.58 6.12 -3.32
C ILE A 112 7.24 5.38 -3.31
N HIS A 113 6.63 5.22 -2.13
CA HIS A 113 5.33 4.60 -2.01
C HIS A 113 4.27 5.36 -2.81
N ASN A 114 4.27 6.69 -2.75
CA ASN A 114 3.36 7.51 -3.54
C ASN A 114 3.61 7.36 -5.04
N LYS A 115 4.89 7.34 -5.48
CA LYS A 115 5.25 7.08 -6.89
C LYS A 115 4.72 5.72 -7.36
N ARG A 116 4.87 4.66 -6.54
CA ARG A 116 4.33 3.33 -6.82
C ARG A 116 2.80 3.30 -6.93
N CYS A 117 2.11 3.98 -6.03
CA CYS A 117 0.65 4.07 -6.06
C CYS A 117 0.15 4.77 -7.33
N GLU A 118 0.84 5.83 -7.74
CA GLU A 118 0.53 6.53 -8.98
C GLU A 118 0.81 5.66 -10.21
N GLU A 119 1.95 4.97 -10.24
CA GLU A 119 2.31 4.06 -11.33
C GLU A 119 1.26 2.94 -11.50
N ARG A 120 0.84 2.32 -10.40
CA ARG A 120 -0.26 1.34 -10.41
C ARG A 120 -1.56 1.94 -10.93
N ARG A 121 -1.89 3.16 -10.51
CA ARG A 121 -3.10 3.85 -10.96
C ARG A 121 -3.07 4.13 -12.47
N LEU A 122 -1.92 4.53 -13.01
CA LEU A 122 -1.72 4.78 -14.43
C LEU A 122 -1.84 3.50 -15.25
N TYR A 123 -1.21 2.41 -14.80
CA TYR A 123 -1.37 1.08 -15.39
C TYR A 123 -2.84 0.65 -15.44
N GLU A 124 -3.55 0.71 -14.31
CA GLU A 124 -4.96 0.33 -14.24
C GLU A 124 -5.84 1.17 -15.17
N LEU A 125 -5.55 2.46 -15.30
CA LEU A 125 -6.25 3.35 -16.21
C LEU A 125 -5.97 3.01 -17.68
N ALA A 126 -4.71 2.72 -18.02
CA ALA A 126 -4.31 2.31 -19.36
C ALA A 126 -4.99 0.99 -19.77
N VAL A 127 -4.97 -0.01 -18.88
CA VAL A 127 -5.66 -1.30 -19.09
C VAL A 127 -7.16 -1.09 -19.30
N LYS A 128 -7.82 -0.27 -18.46
CA LYS A 128 -9.24 0.06 -18.64
C LYS A 128 -9.50 0.73 -20.00
N GLY A 129 -8.61 1.61 -20.45
CA GLY A 129 -8.70 2.25 -21.76
C GLY A 129 -8.62 1.27 -22.92
N VAL A 130 -7.65 0.35 -22.87
CA VAL A 130 -7.51 -0.73 -23.87
C VAL A 130 -8.76 -1.60 -23.89
N LEU A 131 -9.22 -2.07 -22.73
CA LEU A 131 -10.41 -2.92 -22.62
C LEU A 131 -11.66 -2.22 -23.15
N ALA A 132 -11.89 -0.95 -22.79
CA ALA A 132 -13.05 -0.20 -23.26
C ALA A 132 -13.08 -0.04 -24.78
N ARG A 133 -11.92 0.23 -25.40
CA ARG A 133 -11.78 0.30 -26.86
C ARG A 133 -12.09 -1.05 -27.52
N ARG A 134 -11.45 -2.12 -27.05
CA ARG A 134 -11.57 -3.48 -27.61
C ARG A 134 -12.97 -4.07 -27.41
N ASP A 135 -13.60 -3.81 -26.27
CA ASP A 135 -15.01 -4.16 -26.06
C ASP A 135 -15.94 -3.35 -26.98
N GLY A 136 -15.59 -2.11 -27.32
CA GLY A 136 -16.31 -1.31 -28.31
C GLY A 136 -16.26 -1.94 -29.71
N GLU A 137 -15.07 -2.34 -30.16
CA GLU A 137 -14.84 -3.05 -31.42
C GLU A 137 -15.62 -4.37 -31.46
N GLY A 138 -15.51 -5.19 -30.41
CA GLY A 138 -16.23 -6.46 -30.32
C GLY A 138 -17.76 -6.29 -30.34
N ARG A 139 -18.30 -5.27 -29.64
CA ARG A 139 -19.74 -4.96 -29.68
C ARG A 139 -20.21 -4.54 -31.07
N ALA A 140 -19.41 -3.77 -31.80
CA ALA A 140 -19.74 -3.36 -33.16
C ALA A 140 -19.85 -4.58 -34.10
N LEU A 141 -18.86 -5.49 -34.06
CA LEU A 141 -18.87 -6.73 -34.84
C LEU A 141 -20.11 -7.60 -34.53
N LEU A 142 -20.46 -7.73 -33.25
CA LEU A 142 -21.64 -8.48 -32.81
C LEU A 142 -22.95 -7.83 -33.28
N TYR A 143 -23.02 -6.50 -33.22
CA TYR A 143 -24.20 -5.75 -33.64
C TYR A 143 -24.46 -5.91 -35.14
N ASP A 144 -23.41 -5.83 -35.96
CA ASP A 144 -23.51 -5.97 -37.42
C ASP A 144 -23.99 -7.36 -37.81
N LEU A 145 -23.43 -8.42 -37.21
CA LEU A 145 -23.89 -9.79 -37.47
C LEU A 145 -25.31 -10.02 -36.97
N HIS A 146 -25.67 -9.49 -35.79
CA HIS A 146 -27.04 -9.62 -35.26
C HIS A 146 -28.07 -8.94 -36.17
N LYS A 147 -27.73 -7.79 -36.74
CA LYS A 147 -28.55 -7.08 -37.72
C LYS A 147 -28.69 -7.90 -39.01
N LYS A 148 -27.59 -8.47 -39.53
CA LYS A 148 -27.62 -9.36 -40.70
C LYS A 148 -28.48 -10.59 -40.43
N LYS A 149 -28.30 -11.25 -39.28
CA LYS A 149 -29.10 -12.41 -38.84
C LYS A 149 -30.60 -12.10 -38.84
N LYS A 150 -31.02 -10.98 -38.22
CA LYS A 150 -32.44 -10.59 -38.18
C LYS A 150 -33.03 -10.43 -39.58
N LYS A 151 -32.29 -9.77 -40.49
CA LYS A 151 -32.72 -9.57 -41.88
C LYS A 151 -32.84 -10.91 -42.62
N VAL A 152 -31.82 -11.76 -42.53
CA VAL A 152 -31.82 -13.09 -43.16
C VAL A 152 -32.97 -13.94 -42.63
N PHE A 153 -33.23 -13.93 -41.32
CA PHE A 153 -34.34 -14.70 -40.73
C PHE A 153 -35.71 -14.22 -41.23
N GLN A 154 -35.90 -12.91 -41.39
CA GLN A 154 -37.14 -12.37 -41.98
C GLN A 154 -37.30 -12.79 -43.44
N GLU A 155 -36.23 -12.71 -44.24
CA GLU A 155 -36.24 -13.12 -45.64
C GLU A 155 -36.51 -14.61 -45.81
N CYS A 156 -35.89 -15.47 -44.99
CA CYS A 156 -36.11 -16.91 -45.04
C CYS A 156 -37.54 -17.33 -44.66
N ARG A 157 -38.22 -16.53 -43.82
CA ARG A 157 -39.65 -16.74 -43.50
C ARG A 157 -40.55 -16.33 -44.66
N ALA A 158 -40.19 -15.28 -45.39
CA ALA A 158 -40.95 -14.78 -46.53
C ALA A 158 -40.75 -15.65 -47.79
N ASP A 159 -39.53 -16.11 -48.05
CA ASP A 159 -39.16 -16.94 -49.19
C ASP A 159 -38.31 -18.13 -48.75
N ARG A 160 -38.94 -19.31 -48.72
CA ARG A 160 -38.31 -20.56 -48.30
C ARG A 160 -37.37 -21.14 -49.37
N THR A 161 -37.52 -20.75 -50.64
CA THR A 161 -36.74 -21.33 -51.74
C THR A 161 -35.28 -20.87 -51.74
N THR A 162 -35.01 -19.66 -51.23
CA THR A 162 -33.66 -19.08 -51.09
C THR A 162 -33.12 -19.15 -49.67
N ALA A 163 -33.81 -19.81 -48.74
CA ALA A 163 -33.48 -19.78 -47.32
C ALA A 163 -32.21 -20.58 -46.96
N GLU A 164 -32.07 -21.79 -47.49
CA GLU A 164 -30.92 -22.66 -47.22
C GLU A 164 -29.56 -22.01 -47.58
N PRO A 165 -29.35 -21.47 -48.81
CA PRO A 165 -28.07 -20.83 -49.13
C PRO A 165 -27.79 -19.58 -48.29
N LYS A 166 -28.83 -18.80 -47.93
CA LYS A 166 -28.68 -17.61 -47.08
C LYS A 166 -28.32 -17.97 -45.63
N LEU A 167 -28.88 -19.05 -45.08
CA LEU A 167 -28.55 -19.52 -43.74
C LEU A 167 -27.15 -20.15 -43.68
N MET A 168 -26.72 -20.84 -44.75
CA MET A 168 -25.33 -21.32 -44.87
C MET A 168 -24.33 -20.16 -44.95
N GLU A 169 -24.64 -19.08 -45.70
CA GLU A 169 -23.81 -17.87 -45.72
C GLU A 169 -23.71 -17.25 -44.32
N LEU A 170 -24.81 -17.19 -43.58
CA LEU A 170 -24.85 -16.64 -42.24
C LEU A 170 -24.07 -17.50 -41.22
N LEU A 171 -24.03 -18.83 -41.39
CA LEU A 171 -23.16 -19.70 -40.60
C LEU A 171 -21.69 -19.39 -40.87
N LYS A 172 -21.30 -19.22 -42.14
CA LYS A 172 -19.94 -18.83 -42.51
C LYS A 172 -19.56 -17.46 -41.94
N ASP A 173 -20.47 -16.48 -41.97
CA ASP A 173 -20.23 -15.18 -41.33
C ASP A 173 -20.05 -15.29 -39.81
N THR A 174 -20.73 -16.26 -39.19
CA THR A 174 -20.59 -16.54 -37.75
C THR A 174 -19.21 -17.13 -37.45
N ASP A 175 -18.64 -17.96 -38.34
CA ASP A 175 -17.26 -18.44 -38.23
C ASP A 175 -16.25 -17.30 -38.42
N VAL A 176 -16.46 -16.43 -39.41
CA VAL A 176 -15.62 -15.23 -39.61
C VAL A 176 -15.68 -14.29 -38.40
N LEU A 177 -16.85 -14.15 -37.77
CA LEU A 177 -16.98 -13.39 -36.52
C LEU A 177 -16.15 -14.01 -35.40
N LEU A 178 -16.20 -15.34 -35.24
CA LEU A 178 -15.39 -16.04 -34.23
C LEU A 178 -13.91 -15.73 -34.43
N GLU A 179 -13.40 -15.88 -35.66
CA GLU A 179 -12.00 -15.58 -36.00
C GLU A 179 -11.63 -14.14 -35.63
N LYS A 180 -12.44 -13.15 -36.04
CA LYS A 180 -12.19 -11.73 -35.73
C LYS A 180 -12.23 -11.41 -34.24
N LEU A 181 -13.18 -11.99 -33.50
CA LEU A 181 -13.26 -11.80 -32.05
C LEU A 181 -12.07 -12.44 -31.33
N MET A 182 -11.62 -13.61 -31.78
CA MET A 182 -10.44 -14.28 -31.25
C MET A 182 -9.15 -13.51 -31.57
N GLU A 183 -9.01 -12.98 -32.79
CA GLU A 183 -7.90 -12.12 -33.19
C GLU A 183 -7.83 -10.86 -32.32
N THR A 184 -8.97 -10.17 -32.14
CA THR A 184 -9.08 -9.00 -31.26
C THR A 184 -8.65 -9.35 -29.83
N GLU A 185 -9.01 -10.54 -29.33
CA GLU A 185 -8.64 -10.99 -28.00
C GLU A 185 -7.13 -11.28 -27.86
N VAL A 186 -6.51 -11.88 -28.88
CA VAL A 186 -5.06 -12.10 -28.93
C VAL A 186 -4.30 -10.76 -28.93
N GLU A 187 -4.75 -9.80 -29.74
CA GLU A 187 -4.17 -8.44 -29.75
C GLU A 187 -4.34 -7.74 -28.40
N THR A 188 -5.52 -7.85 -27.79
CA THR A 188 -5.82 -7.25 -26.48
C THR A 188 -4.90 -7.84 -25.40
N TYR A 189 -4.72 -9.16 -25.39
CA TYR A 189 -3.77 -9.81 -24.48
C TYR A 189 -2.35 -9.29 -24.70
N GLY A 190 -1.91 -9.18 -25.97
CA GLY A 190 -0.58 -8.68 -26.31
C GLY A 190 -0.34 -7.23 -25.85
N GLU A 191 -1.33 -6.35 -26.00
CA GLU A 191 -1.25 -4.96 -25.51
C GLU A 191 -1.22 -4.88 -23.98
N ILE A 192 -2.09 -5.61 -23.28
CA ILE A 192 -2.11 -5.63 -21.82
C ILE A 192 -0.80 -6.22 -21.27
N ASN A 193 -0.24 -7.24 -21.92
CA ASN A 193 1.04 -7.81 -21.51
C ASN A 193 2.21 -6.83 -21.68
N LYS A 194 2.19 -5.99 -22.74
CA LYS A 194 3.18 -4.91 -22.89
C LYS A 194 3.04 -3.87 -21.78
N LEU A 195 1.82 -3.42 -21.49
CA LEU A 195 1.55 -2.49 -20.39
C LEU A 195 1.97 -3.08 -19.04
N TRP A 196 1.76 -4.39 -18.85
CA TRP A 196 2.20 -5.09 -17.64
C TRP A 196 3.72 -5.07 -17.51
N ASN A 197 4.45 -5.38 -18.57
CA ASN A 197 5.92 -5.37 -18.53
C ASN A 197 6.47 -3.97 -18.23
N GLU A 198 5.94 -2.92 -18.88
CA GLU A 198 6.35 -1.53 -18.63
C GLU A 198 6.08 -1.11 -17.16
N PHE A 199 4.90 -1.48 -16.64
CA PHE A 199 4.55 -1.28 -15.24
C PHE A 199 5.48 -2.07 -14.31
N GLU A 200 5.74 -3.34 -14.61
CA GLU A 200 6.57 -4.24 -13.81
C GLU A 200 7.99 -3.72 -13.68
N ASP A 201 8.61 -3.31 -14.79
CA ASP A 201 9.96 -2.75 -14.81
C ASP A 201 10.04 -1.50 -13.90
N THR A 202 9.12 -0.56 -14.10
CA THR A 202 9.07 0.69 -13.33
C THR A 202 8.78 0.42 -11.85
N PHE A 203 7.86 -0.49 -11.57
CA PHE A 203 7.50 -0.88 -10.20
C PHE A 203 8.67 -1.56 -9.50
N TYR A 204 9.40 -2.46 -10.17
CA TYR A 204 10.55 -3.13 -9.57
C TYR A 204 11.70 -2.19 -9.30
N GLU A 205 11.98 -1.25 -10.20
CA GLU A 205 12.96 -0.18 -9.97
C GLU A 205 12.63 0.59 -8.68
N THR A 206 11.36 0.95 -8.46
CA THR A 206 10.97 1.63 -7.22
C THR A 206 11.11 0.77 -5.96
N LEU A 207 10.96 -0.55 -6.07
CA LEU A 207 11.19 -1.47 -4.97
C LEU A 207 12.69 -1.61 -4.66
N ASP A 208 13.54 -1.63 -5.68
CA ASP A 208 14.99 -1.68 -5.50
C ASP A 208 15.51 -0.39 -4.85
N HIS A 209 14.99 0.77 -5.25
CA HIS A 209 15.28 2.03 -4.56
C HIS A 209 14.86 1.99 -3.09
N ALA A 210 13.69 1.41 -2.76
CA ALA A 210 13.27 1.26 -1.37
C ALA A 210 14.23 0.34 -0.59
N LYS A 211 14.69 -0.77 -1.17
CA LYS A 211 15.69 -1.65 -0.55
C LYS A 211 16.99 -0.89 -0.26
N ASN A 212 17.47 -0.13 -1.24
CA ASN A 212 18.69 0.66 -1.08
C ASN A 212 18.57 1.69 0.04
N PHE A 213 17.42 2.38 0.16
CA PHE A 213 17.21 3.31 1.26
C PHE A 213 17.20 2.65 2.65
N PHE A 214 16.66 1.42 2.77
CA PHE A 214 16.79 0.67 4.02
C PHE A 214 18.24 0.29 4.30
N ALA A 215 18.96 -0.23 3.30
CA ALA A 215 20.38 -0.59 3.44
C ALA A 215 21.25 0.62 3.83
N ASP A 216 21.02 1.78 3.21
CA ASP A 216 21.69 3.04 3.54
C ASP A 216 21.39 3.47 4.98
N PHE A 217 20.12 3.39 5.40
CA PHE A 217 19.72 3.74 6.76
C PHE A 217 20.43 2.87 7.80
N TYR A 218 20.34 1.54 7.68
CA TYR A 218 20.98 0.65 8.65
C TYR A 218 22.52 0.69 8.55
N GLY A 219 23.09 0.95 7.37
CA GLY A 219 24.51 1.24 7.20
C GLY A 219 24.94 2.47 8.01
N ASN A 220 24.17 3.56 7.93
CA ASN A 220 24.41 4.76 8.73
C ASN A 220 24.23 4.50 10.23
N MET A 221 23.23 3.69 10.63
CA MET A 221 23.01 3.37 12.04
C MET A 221 24.20 2.61 12.64
N ARG A 222 24.76 1.63 11.92
CA ARG A 222 25.97 0.91 12.35
C ARG A 222 27.18 1.85 12.46
N ALA A 223 27.30 2.82 11.56
CA ALA A 223 28.36 3.82 11.66
C ALA A 223 28.20 4.71 12.91
N TYR A 224 26.98 5.18 13.18
CA TYR A 224 26.69 5.99 14.38
C TYR A 224 26.87 5.20 15.68
N GLU A 225 26.49 3.92 15.69
CA GLU A 225 26.76 2.99 16.80
C GLU A 225 28.26 2.80 17.02
N GLY A 226 29.05 2.71 15.94
CA GLY A 226 30.52 2.69 16.01
C GLY A 226 31.09 3.92 16.70
N GLU A 227 30.67 5.12 16.26
CA GLU A 227 31.11 6.40 16.85
C GLU A 227 30.70 6.53 18.33
N TRP A 228 29.48 6.09 18.68
CA TRP A 228 29.00 6.14 20.05
C TRP A 228 29.74 5.13 20.95
N SER A 229 29.98 3.91 20.48
CA SER A 229 30.78 2.91 21.21
C SER A 229 32.21 3.38 21.46
N GLU A 230 32.85 4.06 20.51
CA GLU A 230 34.15 4.71 20.73
C GLU A 230 34.09 5.82 21.78
N THR A 231 33.03 6.63 21.77
CA THR A 231 32.78 7.67 22.78
C THR A 231 32.59 7.06 24.16
N LEU A 232 31.84 5.96 24.25
CA LEU A 232 31.60 5.20 25.48
C LEU A 232 32.89 4.57 26.00
N GLY A 233 33.75 4.06 25.11
CA GLY A 233 35.08 3.54 25.44
C GLY A 233 36.06 4.60 25.95
N ALA A 234 35.98 5.83 25.43
CA ALA A 234 36.77 6.95 25.96
C ALA A 234 36.25 7.41 27.33
N ALA A 235 34.93 7.49 27.49
CA ALA A 235 34.29 7.83 28.75
C ALA A 235 34.56 6.79 29.85
N SER A 236 34.51 5.50 29.50
CA SER A 236 34.79 4.39 30.42
C SER A 236 36.21 4.47 30.97
N ALA A 237 37.21 4.70 30.11
CA ALA A 237 38.60 4.89 30.53
C ALA A 237 38.75 6.08 31.49
N ALA A 238 38.12 7.22 31.17
CA ALA A 238 38.17 8.41 32.01
C ALA A 238 37.50 8.22 33.38
N ILE A 239 36.39 7.48 33.44
CA ILE A 239 35.68 7.18 34.69
C ILE A 239 36.47 6.17 35.52
N ALA A 240 37.04 5.15 34.90
CA ALA A 240 37.89 4.17 35.58
C ALA A 240 39.17 4.82 36.15
N ASP A 241 39.79 5.77 35.44
CA ASP A 241 40.93 6.53 35.97
C ASP A 241 40.55 7.38 37.19
N LYS A 242 39.34 7.97 37.21
CA LYS A 242 38.82 8.67 38.40
C LYS A 242 38.55 7.71 39.57
N TYR A 243 38.12 6.49 39.28
CA TYR A 243 37.90 5.45 40.28
C TYR A 243 39.22 5.04 40.93
N ASP A 244 40.27 4.84 40.13
CA ASP A 244 41.62 4.47 40.59
C ASP A 244 42.21 5.53 41.55
N ILE A 245 41.88 6.81 41.35
CA ILE A 245 42.35 7.93 42.18
C ILE A 245 41.43 8.16 43.41
N GLY A 246 40.27 7.51 43.46
CA GLY A 246 39.29 7.65 44.54
C GLY A 246 38.45 8.93 44.46
N ASP A 247 38.38 9.56 43.28
CA ASP A 247 37.67 10.83 43.03
C ASP A 247 36.23 10.63 42.50
N LEU A 248 35.69 9.42 42.68
CA LEU A 248 34.32 9.10 42.27
C LEU A 248 33.37 9.32 43.43
N GLU A 249 32.59 10.39 43.34
CA GLU A 249 31.55 10.74 44.31
C GLU A 249 30.27 9.92 44.04
N GLY A 250 29.85 9.10 45.00
CA GLY A 250 28.56 8.37 44.99
C GLY A 250 28.62 6.95 45.53
N ASP A 251 27.50 6.45 46.05
CA ASP A 251 27.36 5.03 46.43
C ASP A 251 27.30 4.17 45.16
N LEU A 252 28.41 3.51 44.83
CA LEU A 252 28.51 2.58 43.72
C LEU A 252 27.95 1.21 44.13
N ASN A 253 27.12 0.61 43.28
CA ASN A 253 26.66 -0.77 43.46
C ASN A 253 27.80 -1.76 43.15
N ASP A 254 27.74 -2.98 43.70
CA ASP A 254 28.71 -4.06 43.51
C ASP A 254 29.01 -4.35 42.02
N VAL A 255 28.00 -4.24 41.15
CA VAL A 255 28.14 -4.40 39.70
C VAL A 255 28.98 -3.28 39.08
N ALA A 256 28.75 -2.03 39.49
CA ALA A 256 29.52 -0.88 39.01
C ALA A 256 30.97 -0.94 39.51
N ILE A 257 31.18 -1.36 40.76
CA ILE A 257 32.51 -1.60 41.33
C ILE A 257 33.25 -2.68 40.54
N ALA A 258 32.61 -3.81 40.24
CA ALA A 258 33.20 -4.88 39.46
C ALA A 258 33.64 -4.39 38.06
N LEU A 259 32.78 -3.65 37.37
CA LEU A 259 33.10 -3.08 36.07
C LEU A 259 34.25 -2.06 36.14
N LEU A 260 34.25 -1.16 37.12
CA LEU A 260 35.28 -0.12 37.26
C LEU A 260 36.64 -0.69 37.71
N SER A 261 36.62 -1.78 38.48
CA SER A 261 37.84 -2.45 38.96
C SER A 261 38.58 -3.24 37.86
N ASP A 262 37.88 -3.61 36.79
CA ASP A 262 38.43 -4.38 35.68
C ASP A 262 38.08 -3.73 34.33
N LYS A 263 39.04 -2.96 33.81
CA LYS A 263 38.94 -2.26 32.52
C LYS A 263 38.69 -3.23 31.35
N GLU A 264 39.15 -4.48 31.42
CA GLU A 264 38.88 -5.48 30.37
C GLU A 264 37.42 -5.93 30.40
N VAL A 265 36.87 -6.19 31.60
CA VAL A 265 35.45 -6.56 31.74
C VAL A 265 34.53 -5.44 31.24
N MET A 266 34.82 -4.19 31.58
CA MET A 266 34.05 -3.05 31.09
C MET A 266 34.12 -2.91 29.56
N SER A 267 35.31 -3.05 28.97
CA SER A 267 35.49 -3.03 27.51
C SER A 267 34.71 -4.16 26.81
N ASN A 268 34.71 -5.36 27.41
CA ASN A 268 33.95 -6.50 26.91
C ASN A 268 32.43 -6.27 26.98
N CYS A 269 31.92 -5.65 28.05
CA CYS A 269 30.50 -5.28 28.15
C CYS A 269 30.09 -4.25 27.09
N ILE A 270 30.91 -3.22 26.87
CA ILE A 270 30.66 -2.21 25.81
C ILE A 270 30.65 -2.87 24.42
N SER A 271 31.60 -3.78 24.16
CA SER A 271 31.67 -4.50 22.89
C SER A 271 30.46 -5.42 22.69
N ALA A 272 30.04 -6.13 23.74
CA ALA A 272 28.86 -7.00 23.70
C ALA A 272 27.55 -6.21 23.52
N SER A 273 27.42 -5.03 24.13
CA SER A 273 26.30 -4.10 23.91
C SER A 273 26.21 -3.66 22.44
N LYS A 274 27.33 -3.20 21.88
CA LYS A 274 27.44 -2.84 20.45
C LYS A 274 27.03 -3.99 19.52
N ASP A 275 27.50 -5.20 19.80
CA ASP A 275 27.16 -6.38 19.00
C ASP A 275 25.66 -6.74 19.12
N GLY A 276 25.07 -6.58 20.31
CA GLY A 276 23.63 -6.78 20.55
C GLY A 276 22.77 -5.76 19.79
N HIS A 277 23.18 -4.50 19.78
CA HIS A 277 22.58 -3.44 18.96
C HIS A 277 22.68 -3.77 17.47
N GLY A 278 23.87 -4.16 17.00
CA GLY A 278 24.11 -4.57 15.61
C GLY A 278 23.22 -5.73 15.17
N LEU A 279 23.08 -6.77 15.99
CA LEU A 279 22.18 -7.89 15.71
C LEU A 279 20.72 -7.45 15.60
N THR A 280 20.28 -6.52 16.46
CA THR A 280 18.92 -5.98 16.41
C THR A 280 18.67 -5.18 15.13
N MET A 281 19.66 -4.42 14.67
CA MET A 281 19.63 -3.73 13.37
C MET A 281 19.54 -4.72 12.21
N ASP A 282 20.37 -5.76 12.20
CA ASP A 282 20.37 -6.79 11.16
C ASP A 282 19.01 -7.48 11.04
N LEU A 283 18.41 -7.86 12.18
CA LEU A 283 17.09 -8.51 12.21
C LEU A 283 15.98 -7.62 11.65
N GLU A 284 15.97 -6.33 12.00
CA GLU A 284 14.95 -5.41 11.53
C GLU A 284 15.14 -5.05 10.05
N GLU A 285 16.39 -4.88 9.59
CA GLU A 285 16.72 -4.73 8.17
C GLU A 285 16.19 -5.92 7.36
N ASP A 286 16.47 -7.13 7.82
CA ASP A 286 15.98 -8.37 7.22
C ASP A 286 14.45 -8.40 7.07
N VAL A 287 13.73 -7.96 8.11
CA VAL A 287 12.27 -7.87 8.09
C VAL A 287 11.81 -6.88 7.02
N LYS A 288 12.45 -5.71 6.89
CA LYS A 288 12.09 -4.71 5.86
C LYS A 288 12.36 -5.23 4.45
N VAL A 289 13.52 -5.86 4.23
CA VAL A 289 13.90 -6.42 2.92
C VAL A 289 12.94 -7.54 2.52
N LYS A 290 12.64 -8.47 3.44
CA LYS A 290 11.68 -9.56 3.20
C LYS A 290 10.28 -9.02 2.88
N ALA A 291 9.85 -7.95 3.54
CA ALA A 291 8.56 -7.32 3.25
C ALA A 291 8.49 -6.75 1.83
N ILE A 292 9.56 -6.11 1.36
CA ILE A 292 9.64 -5.63 -0.04
C ILE A 292 9.60 -6.80 -1.02
N GLU A 293 10.30 -7.90 -0.73
CA GLU A 293 10.30 -9.10 -1.59
C GLU A 293 8.93 -9.77 -1.65
N ALA A 294 8.25 -9.87 -0.50
CA ALA A 294 6.89 -10.37 -0.43
C ALA A 294 5.94 -9.51 -1.27
N LEU A 295 6.09 -8.18 -1.21
CA LEU A 295 5.30 -7.27 -2.03
C LEU A 295 5.59 -7.42 -3.53
N ARG A 296 6.86 -7.59 -3.91
CA ARG A 296 7.27 -7.88 -5.30
C ARG A 296 6.56 -9.12 -5.81
N LYS A 297 6.68 -10.22 -5.06
CA LYS A 297 6.09 -11.51 -5.40
C LYS A 297 4.56 -11.43 -5.51
N SER A 298 3.90 -10.86 -4.51
CA SER A 298 2.44 -10.71 -4.51
C SER A 298 1.95 -9.89 -5.71
N THR A 299 2.64 -8.79 -6.04
CA THR A 299 2.27 -7.95 -7.18
C THR A 299 2.35 -8.72 -8.49
N TYR A 300 3.43 -9.49 -8.69
CA TYR A 300 3.62 -10.32 -9.87
C TYR A 300 2.53 -11.40 -10.02
N GLU A 301 2.27 -12.13 -8.94
CA GLU A 301 1.24 -13.17 -8.91
C GLU A 301 -0.15 -12.60 -9.22
N ASP A 302 -0.49 -11.44 -8.66
CA ASP A 302 -1.76 -10.74 -8.92
C ASP A 302 -1.88 -10.32 -10.39
N GLY A 303 -0.81 -9.79 -10.99
CA GLY A 303 -0.78 -9.37 -12.39
C GLY A 303 -1.01 -10.53 -13.35
N ILE A 304 -0.29 -11.63 -13.17
CA ILE A 304 -0.45 -12.84 -13.99
C ILE A 304 -1.84 -13.45 -13.80
N ALA A 305 -2.31 -13.56 -12.55
CA ALA A 305 -3.63 -14.11 -12.25
C ALA A 305 -4.73 -13.29 -12.93
N PHE A 306 -4.62 -11.96 -12.90
CA PHE A 306 -5.54 -11.06 -13.60
C PHE A 306 -5.55 -11.33 -15.11
N MET A 307 -4.38 -11.37 -15.77
CA MET A 307 -4.28 -11.57 -17.21
C MET A 307 -4.86 -12.92 -17.65
N ILE A 308 -4.50 -14.00 -16.96
CA ILE A 308 -4.98 -15.35 -17.26
C ILE A 308 -6.50 -15.44 -17.07
N LYS A 309 -7.01 -14.94 -15.95
CA LYS A 309 -8.43 -14.99 -15.62
C LYS A 309 -9.25 -14.24 -16.67
N ARG A 310 -8.84 -13.00 -16.99
CA ARG A 310 -9.54 -12.14 -17.94
C ARG A 310 -9.57 -12.78 -19.34
N ASN A 311 -8.45 -13.30 -19.82
CA ASN A 311 -8.38 -13.93 -21.14
C ASN A 311 -9.28 -15.17 -21.21
N ARG A 312 -9.25 -16.03 -20.18
CA ARG A 312 -10.13 -17.22 -20.12
C ARG A 312 -11.60 -16.86 -20.08
N GLU A 313 -11.99 -15.88 -19.28
CA GLU A 313 -13.36 -15.39 -19.20
C GLU A 313 -13.83 -14.84 -20.55
N LYS A 314 -12.98 -14.07 -21.24
CA LYS A 314 -13.32 -13.48 -22.53
C LYS A 314 -13.44 -14.52 -23.66
N ILE A 315 -12.53 -15.48 -23.70
CA ILE A 315 -12.60 -16.60 -24.67
C ILE A 315 -13.89 -17.41 -24.43
N SER A 316 -14.22 -17.71 -23.17
CA SER A 316 -15.46 -18.42 -22.82
C SER A 316 -16.71 -17.64 -23.28
N GLU A 317 -16.74 -16.32 -23.08
CA GLU A 317 -17.80 -15.43 -23.56
C GLU A 317 -17.96 -15.52 -25.08
N ILE A 318 -16.86 -15.40 -25.83
CA ILE A 318 -16.85 -15.48 -27.30
C ILE A 318 -17.44 -16.82 -27.77
N TRP A 319 -16.97 -17.93 -27.21
CA TRP A 319 -17.47 -19.27 -27.52
C TRP A 319 -18.96 -19.42 -27.26
N PHE A 320 -19.44 -18.91 -26.12
CA PHE A 320 -20.84 -18.97 -25.75
C PHE A 320 -21.72 -18.21 -26.75
N ILE A 321 -21.33 -16.99 -27.12
CA ILE A 321 -22.08 -16.15 -28.07
C ILE A 321 -22.13 -16.81 -29.45
N VAL A 322 -20.99 -17.27 -29.96
CA VAL A 322 -20.89 -17.92 -31.27
C VAL A 322 -21.71 -19.20 -31.31
N LYS A 323 -21.62 -20.03 -30.28
CA LYS A 323 -22.43 -21.26 -30.17
C LYS A 323 -23.93 -20.94 -30.21
N LYS A 324 -24.37 -19.96 -29.42
CA LYS A 324 -25.77 -19.53 -29.41
C LYS A 324 -26.25 -19.10 -30.81
N TYR A 325 -25.45 -18.33 -31.54
CA TYR A 325 -25.82 -17.92 -32.90
C TYR A 325 -25.91 -19.10 -33.85
N LYS A 326 -24.95 -20.03 -33.80
CA LYS A 326 -25.01 -21.26 -34.62
C LYS A 326 -26.25 -22.11 -34.29
N ASP A 327 -26.58 -22.27 -33.02
CA ASP A 327 -27.76 -23.03 -32.58
C ASP A 327 -29.06 -22.37 -33.08
N GLU A 328 -29.17 -21.04 -32.98
CA GLU A 328 -30.32 -20.29 -33.51
C GLU A 328 -30.44 -20.42 -35.04
N ILE A 329 -29.34 -20.36 -35.78
CA ILE A 329 -29.32 -20.50 -37.24
C ILE A 329 -29.70 -21.92 -37.65
N ASN A 330 -29.14 -22.94 -36.98
CA ASN A 330 -29.47 -24.35 -37.23
C ASN A 330 -30.94 -24.65 -36.94
N SER A 331 -31.49 -24.09 -35.87
CA SER A 331 -32.92 -24.22 -35.55
C SER A 331 -33.80 -23.61 -36.66
N MET A 332 -33.44 -22.42 -37.15
CA MET A 332 -34.14 -21.78 -38.28
C MET A 332 -34.03 -22.61 -39.57
N MET A 333 -32.86 -23.20 -39.83
CA MET A 333 -32.65 -24.07 -40.99
C MET A 333 -33.53 -25.31 -40.93
N GLN A 334 -33.65 -25.95 -39.77
CA GLN A 334 -34.57 -27.08 -39.56
C GLN A 334 -36.03 -26.69 -39.79
N GLN A 335 -36.47 -25.53 -39.27
CA GLN A 335 -37.83 -25.03 -39.44
C GLN A 335 -38.20 -24.80 -40.91
N VAL A 336 -37.27 -24.28 -41.71
CA VAL A 336 -37.52 -23.99 -43.13
C VAL A 336 -37.47 -25.27 -43.98
N LEU A 337 -36.54 -26.20 -43.70
CA LEU A 337 -36.39 -27.45 -44.43
C LEU A 337 -37.50 -28.48 -44.13
N HIS A 338 -37.98 -28.54 -42.89
CA HIS A 338 -38.98 -29.53 -42.47
C HIS A 338 -40.41 -28.97 -42.42
N GLY A 339 -40.60 -27.70 -42.82
CA GLY A 339 -41.91 -27.08 -43.00
C GLY A 339 -42.86 -27.30 -41.83
N ASP A 340 -42.53 -26.77 -40.64
CA ASP A 340 -43.43 -26.66 -39.49
C ASP A 340 -44.35 -27.88 -39.25
N VAL A 341 -43.78 -29.00 -38.82
CA VAL A 341 -44.53 -30.02 -38.05
C VAL A 341 -44.66 -29.52 -36.61
N SER A 342 -45.43 -28.46 -36.39
CA SER A 342 -46.18 -28.22 -35.14
C SER A 342 -47.05 -26.98 -35.25
N SER A 343 -48.33 -27.23 -35.43
CA SER A 343 -49.41 -26.38 -34.96
C SER A 343 -49.06 -25.70 -33.63
N VAL A 344 -49.21 -24.38 -33.61
CA VAL A 344 -49.88 -23.60 -32.55
C VAL A 344 -50.31 -24.47 -31.36
N ARG A 345 -49.53 -24.46 -30.28
CA ARG A 345 -50.11 -24.68 -28.95
C ARG A 345 -50.70 -23.35 -28.50
N ALA A 346 -52.03 -23.29 -28.59
CA ALA A 346 -52.86 -22.36 -27.85
C ALA A 346 -52.81 -22.68 -26.35
#